data_AF-A0A0U1DN67-F1
#
_entry.id   AF-A0A0U1DN67-F1
#
_cell.length_a   1.000
_cell.length_b   1.000
_cell.length_c   1.000
_cell.angle_alpha   90.00
_cell.angle_beta   90.00
_cell.angle_gamma   90.00
#
_symmetry.space_group_name_H-M   'P 1'
#
loop_
_entity.id
_entity.type
_entity.pdbx_description
1 polymer ?
#
loop_
_entity_poly.entity_id
_entity_poly.type
_entity_poly.pdbx_seq_one_letter_code
_entity_poly.pdbx_strand_id
1 'polypeptide(L)'
;MTAEGAEVDERALTNPAHWAVLLYEDTALCDVVTGEFVDEEAVDWDTEDRPDAEPAEGLRHAKTVAETTVFAPEYYCLDYRAAGLAPGTWFARRAGLVDPSTGEAVDLDDEARQQADAERAEADNRERRKVLALNKLGDAALGVRRDFVKKLLARKTAPKGAAMFIADCLARDSYLLTSNKALDTTAELLGVDSGQAVGKLVADLPANGDGRAQVIMLALVLGALESRTPKDAWRNSVSGWGHHVGSGEYLRWLAENDYPLAPVEEIVTKARDAEQVYEQHLADAVKE
;
A
#
# COMPACT_ATOMS: atom_id res chain seq x y z
N MET A 1 29.17 -14.42 -10.66
CA MET A 1 30.48 -14.24 -11.30
C MET A 1 31.15 -15.60 -11.42
N THR A 2 31.84 -15.86 -12.53
CA THR A 2 32.70 -17.05 -12.67
C THR A 2 33.89 -16.96 -11.72
N ALA A 3 34.63 -18.05 -11.54
CA ALA A 3 35.87 -18.06 -10.74
C ALA A 3 36.91 -17.02 -11.21
N GLU A 4 36.84 -16.61 -12.49
CA GLU A 4 37.70 -15.58 -13.10
C GLU A 4 37.12 -14.16 -13.02
N GLY A 5 35.96 -13.99 -12.37
CA GLY A 5 35.33 -12.70 -12.19
C GLY A 5 34.55 -12.18 -13.41
N ALA A 6 34.22 -13.04 -14.37
CA ALA A 6 33.34 -12.68 -15.48
C ALA A 6 31.86 -12.78 -15.09
N GLU A 7 31.01 -12.12 -15.88
CA GLU A 7 29.56 -12.30 -15.79
C GLU A 7 29.18 -13.76 -16.12
N VAL A 8 28.13 -14.24 -15.46
CA VAL A 8 27.67 -15.63 -15.60
C VAL A 8 26.70 -15.67 -16.77
N ASP A 9 27.03 -16.42 -17.81
CA ASP A 9 26.16 -16.67 -18.96
C ASP A 9 25.57 -18.09 -18.89
N GLU A 10 24.78 -18.46 -19.91
CA GLU A 10 24.15 -19.78 -20.00
C GLU A 10 25.16 -20.94 -19.98
N ARG A 11 26.45 -20.71 -20.25
CA ARG A 11 27.48 -21.76 -20.19
C ARG A 11 27.77 -22.20 -18.76
N ALA A 12 27.37 -21.42 -17.77
CA ALA A 12 27.44 -21.80 -16.37
C ALA A 12 26.31 -22.73 -15.92
N LEU A 13 25.25 -22.88 -16.72
CA LEU A 13 24.14 -23.81 -16.49
C LEU A 13 24.62 -25.25 -16.69
N THR A 14 25.27 -25.78 -15.66
CA THR A 14 25.91 -27.09 -15.71
C THR A 14 25.03 -28.15 -15.06
N ASN A 15 25.40 -28.66 -13.88
CA ASN A 15 24.69 -29.75 -13.21
C ASN A 15 23.25 -29.33 -12.86
N PRO A 16 22.20 -29.94 -13.45
CA PRO A 16 20.81 -29.54 -13.24
C PRO A 16 20.37 -29.55 -11.78
N ALA A 17 21.02 -30.35 -10.91
CA ALA A 17 20.72 -30.39 -9.48
C ALA A 17 20.96 -29.05 -8.74
N HIS A 18 21.71 -28.12 -9.33
CA HIS A 18 22.02 -26.81 -8.73
C HIS A 18 21.20 -25.66 -9.31
N TRP A 19 20.25 -25.93 -10.21
CA TRP A 19 19.49 -24.91 -10.92
C TRP A 19 18.00 -25.17 -10.84
N ALA A 20 17.23 -24.13 -10.54
CA ALA A 20 15.78 -24.11 -10.71
C ALA A 20 15.44 -23.35 -12.00
N VAL A 21 14.40 -23.81 -12.71
CA VAL A 21 13.87 -23.15 -13.90
C VAL A 21 12.50 -22.61 -13.56
N LEU A 22 12.31 -21.32 -13.78
CA LEU A 22 11.00 -20.68 -13.74
C LEU A 22 10.62 -20.29 -15.17
N LEU A 23 9.44 -20.71 -15.59
CA LEU A 23 8.91 -20.38 -16.91
C LEU A 23 7.98 -19.18 -16.77
N TYR A 24 8.26 -18.14 -17.55
CA TYR A 24 7.39 -16.99 -17.68
C TYR A 24 6.65 -17.06 -19.00
N GLU A 25 5.38 -16.68 -18.97
CA GLU A 25 4.62 -16.44 -20.20
C GLU A 25 5.18 -15.19 -20.87
N ASP A 26 5.53 -15.31 -22.15
CA ASP A 26 6.08 -14.25 -22.97
C ASP A 26 5.41 -14.25 -24.35
N THR A 27 5.57 -13.16 -25.11
CA THR A 27 4.95 -13.00 -26.43
C THR A 27 6.02 -13.12 -27.51
N ALA A 28 5.78 -13.99 -28.48
CA ALA A 28 6.58 -14.09 -29.70
C ALA A 28 5.73 -13.86 -30.93
N LEU A 29 6.36 -13.47 -32.04
CA LEU A 29 5.69 -13.33 -33.33
C LEU A 29 5.85 -14.60 -34.13
N CYS A 30 4.78 -15.05 -34.77
CA CYS A 30 4.82 -16.16 -35.71
C CYS A 30 4.23 -15.75 -37.06
N ASP A 31 4.74 -16.33 -38.13
CA ASP A 31 4.18 -16.19 -39.47
C ASP A 31 2.76 -16.77 -39.51
N VAL A 32 1.80 -16.00 -40.01
CA VAL A 32 0.38 -16.42 -40.01
C VAL A 32 0.09 -17.64 -40.89
N VAL A 33 0.97 -17.97 -41.83
CA VAL A 33 0.82 -19.09 -42.77
C VAL A 33 1.65 -20.29 -42.33
N THR A 34 2.91 -20.09 -41.97
CA THR A 34 3.84 -21.18 -41.64
C THR A 34 3.88 -21.50 -40.14
N GLY A 35 3.48 -20.56 -39.29
CA GLY A 35 3.59 -20.66 -37.83
C GLY A 35 5.03 -20.60 -37.32
N GLU A 36 6.01 -20.30 -38.17
CA GLU A 36 7.41 -20.16 -37.78
C GLU A 36 7.62 -18.85 -37.03
N PHE A 37 8.49 -18.87 -36.01
CA PHE A 37 8.82 -17.65 -35.26
C PHE A 37 9.53 -16.63 -36.14
N VAL A 38 9.10 -15.38 -36.02
CA VAL A 38 9.62 -14.24 -36.77
C VAL A 38 10.25 -13.27 -35.77
N ASP A 39 11.45 -12.81 -36.10
CA ASP A 39 12.10 -11.73 -35.36
C ASP A 39 11.32 -10.43 -35.54
N GLU A 40 11.05 -9.72 -34.45
CA GLU A 40 10.34 -8.44 -34.47
C GLU A 40 11.05 -7.40 -35.35
N GLU A 41 12.38 -7.43 -35.42
CA GLU A 41 13.18 -6.53 -36.26
C GLU A 41 13.03 -6.82 -37.76
N ALA A 42 12.51 -7.99 -38.14
CA ALA A 42 12.23 -8.35 -39.53
C ALA A 42 10.84 -7.89 -40.01
N VAL A 43 10.05 -7.25 -39.15
CA VAL A 43 8.69 -6.77 -39.44
C VAL A 43 8.69 -5.25 -39.64
N ASP A 44 8.07 -4.80 -40.72
CA ASP A 44 7.80 -3.38 -40.95
C ASP A 44 6.52 -2.97 -40.22
N TRP A 45 6.69 -2.45 -39.00
CA TRP A 45 5.59 -1.98 -38.15
C TRP A 45 4.89 -0.71 -38.69
N ASP A 46 5.50 0.04 -39.62
CA ASP A 46 4.83 1.18 -40.26
C ASP A 46 3.66 0.73 -41.16
N THR A 47 3.57 -0.58 -41.45
CA THR A 47 2.50 -1.22 -42.23
C THR A 47 1.32 -1.75 -41.39
N GLU A 48 1.38 -1.72 -40.06
CA GLU A 48 0.39 -2.35 -39.17
C GLU A 48 -1.05 -1.87 -39.42
N ASP A 49 -1.27 -0.55 -39.41
CA ASP A 49 -2.58 0.07 -39.67
C ASP A 49 -2.86 0.32 -41.16
N ARG A 50 -2.02 -0.21 -42.06
CA ARG A 50 -2.04 0.09 -43.51
C ARG A 50 -1.96 -1.20 -44.33
N PRO A 51 -3.09 -1.89 -44.56
CA PRO A 51 -3.10 -3.22 -45.18
C PRO A 51 -2.61 -3.25 -46.65
N ASP A 52 -2.63 -2.08 -47.31
CA ASP A 52 -2.20 -1.88 -48.69
C ASP A 52 -0.82 -1.21 -48.80
N ALA A 53 -0.12 -0.99 -47.69
CA ALA A 53 1.23 -0.44 -47.72
C ALA A 53 2.24 -1.52 -48.15
N GLU A 54 3.18 -1.14 -49.01
CA GLU A 54 4.34 -1.96 -49.32
C GLU A 54 5.38 -1.81 -48.21
N PRO A 55 5.89 -2.90 -47.63
CA PRO A 55 6.91 -2.84 -46.60
C PRO A 55 8.25 -2.32 -47.16
N ALA A 56 9.09 -1.77 -46.30
CA ALA A 56 10.44 -1.36 -46.63
C ALA A 56 11.29 -2.54 -47.13
N GLU A 57 12.31 -2.23 -47.94
CA GLU A 57 13.16 -3.23 -48.58
C GLU A 57 13.82 -4.17 -47.54
N GLY A 58 13.53 -5.46 -47.65
CA GLY A 58 14.06 -6.49 -46.75
C GLY A 58 13.20 -6.80 -45.52
N LEU A 59 12.12 -6.04 -45.28
CA LEU A 59 11.18 -6.27 -44.19
C LEU A 59 9.89 -6.94 -44.67
N ARG A 60 9.21 -7.61 -43.73
CA ARG A 60 7.94 -8.28 -43.96
C ARG A 60 6.79 -7.36 -43.51
N HIS A 61 5.68 -7.41 -44.20
CA HIS A 61 4.50 -6.63 -43.80
C HIS A 61 3.91 -7.19 -42.49
N ALA A 62 3.53 -6.31 -41.56
CA ALA A 62 2.93 -6.67 -40.27
C ALA A 62 1.73 -7.64 -40.35
N LYS A 63 0.93 -7.61 -41.43
CA LYS A 63 -0.20 -8.56 -41.63
C LYS A 63 0.22 -10.01 -41.82
N THR A 64 1.50 -10.26 -42.05
CA THR A 64 2.05 -11.61 -42.25
C THR A 64 2.50 -12.26 -40.94
N VAL A 65 2.43 -11.54 -39.83
CA VAL A 65 2.76 -12.04 -38.49
C VAL A 65 1.58 -11.93 -37.53
N ALA A 66 1.53 -12.82 -36.55
CA ALA A 66 0.61 -12.77 -35.43
C ALA A 66 1.35 -13.02 -34.13
N GLU A 67 0.89 -12.40 -33.05
CA GLU A 67 1.38 -12.69 -31.71
C GLU A 67 0.92 -14.07 -31.25
N THR A 68 1.83 -14.82 -30.63
CA THR A 68 1.56 -16.08 -29.96
C THR A 68 2.24 -16.12 -28.60
N THR A 69 1.61 -16.82 -27.66
CA THR A 69 2.19 -17.08 -26.35
C THR A 69 3.31 -18.10 -26.45
N VAL A 70 4.46 -17.79 -25.84
CA VAL A 70 5.58 -18.71 -25.60
C VAL A 70 5.93 -18.72 -24.12
N PHE A 71 6.75 -19.68 -23.71
CA PHE A 71 7.27 -19.74 -22.34
C PHE A 71 8.78 -19.60 -22.36
N ALA A 72 9.29 -18.49 -21.82
CA ALA A 72 10.71 -18.21 -21.70
C ALA A 72 11.25 -18.77 -20.36
N PRO A 73 12.34 -19.58 -20.38
CA PRO A 73 12.95 -20.08 -19.15
C PRO A 73 13.89 -19.04 -18.54
N GLU A 74 13.74 -18.81 -17.24
CA GLU A 74 14.72 -18.10 -16.43
C GLU A 74 15.34 -19.07 -15.41
N TYR A 75 16.68 -19.09 -15.36
CA TYR A 75 17.44 -20.05 -14.57
C TYR A 75 17.96 -19.42 -13.28
N TYR A 76 17.65 -20.04 -12.15
CA TYR A 76 18.04 -19.59 -10.82
C TYR A 76 19.01 -20.58 -10.18
N CYS A 77 20.18 -20.11 -9.78
CA CYS A 77 21.17 -20.95 -9.08
C CYS A 77 20.76 -21.15 -7.62
N LEU A 78 20.55 -22.40 -7.21
CA LEU A 78 20.20 -22.77 -5.84
C LEU A 78 21.43 -22.90 -4.94
N ASP A 79 22.55 -23.32 -5.52
CA ASP A 79 23.83 -23.45 -4.81
C ASP A 79 24.97 -22.93 -5.69
N TYR A 80 25.27 -21.64 -5.53
CA TYR A 80 26.32 -20.98 -6.29
C TYR A 80 27.71 -21.54 -5.97
N ARG A 81 27.96 -22.03 -4.74
CA ARG A 81 29.26 -22.57 -4.35
C ARG A 81 29.50 -23.91 -5.05
N ALA A 82 28.51 -24.80 -5.03
CA ALA A 82 28.58 -26.09 -5.74
C ALA A 82 28.63 -25.93 -7.26
N ALA A 83 28.04 -24.86 -7.80
CA ALA A 83 28.13 -24.49 -9.21
C ALA A 83 29.46 -23.80 -9.61
N GLY A 84 30.39 -23.58 -8.66
CA GLY A 84 31.68 -22.92 -8.93
C GLY A 84 31.56 -21.42 -9.22
N LEU A 85 30.48 -20.79 -8.76
CA LEU A 85 30.16 -19.39 -8.95
C LEU A 85 30.41 -18.60 -7.66
N ALA A 86 30.50 -17.28 -7.79
CA ALA A 86 30.54 -16.35 -6.66
C ALA A 86 29.53 -15.21 -6.84
N PRO A 87 28.85 -14.76 -5.77
CA PRO A 87 27.97 -13.61 -5.85
C PRO A 87 28.76 -12.34 -6.22
N GLY A 88 28.14 -11.44 -6.97
CA GLY A 88 28.76 -10.15 -7.30
C GLY A 88 29.09 -9.34 -6.05
N THR A 89 30.16 -8.55 -6.10
CA THR A 89 30.70 -7.81 -4.94
C THR A 89 29.68 -6.89 -4.27
N TRP A 90 28.84 -6.20 -5.05
CA TRP A 90 27.76 -5.35 -4.53
C TRP A 90 26.71 -6.16 -3.75
N PHE A 91 26.27 -7.30 -4.30
CA PHE A 91 25.29 -8.17 -3.67
C PHE A 91 25.87 -8.82 -2.40
N ALA A 92 27.09 -9.36 -2.48
CA ALA A 92 27.76 -10.02 -1.37
C ALA A 92 27.88 -9.09 -0.16
N ARG A 93 28.23 -7.81 -0.38
CA ARG A 93 28.33 -6.80 0.69
C ARG A 93 26.99 -6.48 1.32
N ARG A 94 25.94 -6.33 0.51
CA ARG A 94 24.60 -6.00 0.99
C ARG A 94 23.93 -7.16 1.73
N ALA A 95 24.23 -8.39 1.31
CA ALA A 95 23.72 -9.60 1.92
C ALA A 95 24.54 -10.08 3.14
N GLY A 96 25.62 -9.38 3.51
CA GLY A 96 26.48 -9.77 4.64
C GLY A 96 27.31 -11.03 4.39
N LEU A 97 27.51 -11.40 3.12
CA LEU A 97 28.28 -12.59 2.70
C LEU A 97 29.79 -12.34 2.62
N VAL A 98 30.22 -11.08 2.76
CA VAL A 98 31.62 -10.68 2.85
C VAL A 98 31.79 -9.66 3.97
N ASP A 99 32.91 -9.75 4.68
CA ASP A 99 33.28 -8.79 5.71
C ASP A 99 33.59 -7.44 5.04
N PRO A 100 32.94 -6.34 5.46
CA PRO A 100 33.10 -5.03 4.81
C PRO A 100 34.46 -4.37 5.07
N SER A 101 35.27 -4.89 5.99
CA SER A 101 36.60 -4.39 6.34
C SER A 101 37.74 -5.21 5.71
N THR A 102 37.58 -6.53 5.59
CA THR A 102 38.60 -7.41 4.99
C THR A 102 38.26 -7.87 3.57
N GLY A 103 36.99 -7.80 3.17
CA GLY A 103 36.51 -8.27 1.86
C GLY A 103 36.46 -9.80 1.73
N GLU A 104 36.76 -10.54 2.81
CA GLU A 104 36.76 -11.99 2.83
C GLU A 104 35.33 -12.54 2.94
N ALA A 105 35.10 -13.70 2.35
CA ALA A 105 33.81 -14.38 2.45
C ALA A 105 33.52 -14.74 3.92
N VAL A 106 32.39 -14.27 4.43
CA VAL A 106 31.90 -14.70 5.74
C VAL A 106 31.40 -16.13 5.54
N ASP A 107 32.08 -17.09 6.16
CA ASP A 107 31.54 -18.43 6.26
C ASP A 107 30.43 -18.39 7.32
N LEU A 108 29.25 -17.95 6.89
CA LEU A 108 28.02 -18.12 7.64
C LEU A 108 27.74 -19.62 7.62
N ASP A 109 28.29 -20.31 8.62
CA ASP A 109 27.92 -21.65 9.03
C ASP A 109 26.38 -21.78 9.04
N ASP A 110 25.88 -22.95 8.64
CA ASP A 110 24.44 -23.19 8.49
C ASP A 110 23.66 -22.86 9.77
N GLU A 111 24.30 -22.97 10.93
CA GLU A 111 23.76 -22.59 12.24
C GLU A 111 23.53 -21.07 12.38
N ALA A 112 24.47 -20.22 11.94
CA ALA A 112 24.32 -18.77 11.99
C ALA A 112 23.24 -18.27 11.03
N ARG A 113 23.08 -18.92 9.86
CA ARG A 113 21.96 -18.64 8.94
C ARG A 113 20.62 -19.03 9.53
N GLN A 114 20.53 -20.24 10.08
CA GLN A 114 19.31 -20.73 10.75
C GLN A 114 18.92 -19.83 11.93
N GLN A 115 19.90 -19.36 12.71
CA GLN A 115 19.64 -18.45 13.81
C GLN A 115 19.17 -17.08 13.33
N ALA A 116 19.80 -16.50 12.30
CA ALA A 116 19.36 -15.23 11.72
C ALA A 116 17.95 -15.33 11.10
N ASP A 117 17.62 -16.45 10.46
CA ASP A 117 16.30 -16.71 9.91
C ASP A 117 15.25 -16.91 11.02
N ALA A 118 15.61 -17.60 12.11
CA ALA A 118 14.76 -17.77 13.28
C ALA A 118 14.48 -16.42 13.99
N GLU A 119 15.50 -15.58 14.17
CA GLU A 119 15.37 -14.24 14.75
C GLU A 119 14.48 -13.33 13.88
N ARG A 120 14.65 -13.38 12.55
CA ARG A 120 13.77 -12.68 11.60
C ARG A 120 12.33 -13.19 11.68
N ALA A 121 12.13 -14.50 11.73
CA ALA A 121 10.81 -15.09 11.84
C ALA A 121 10.12 -14.72 13.16
N GLU A 122 10.86 -14.65 14.27
CA GLU A 122 10.35 -14.20 15.56
C GLU A 122 9.97 -12.72 15.53
N ALA A 123 10.82 -11.86 14.96
CA ALA A 123 10.55 -10.44 14.77
C ALA A 123 9.29 -10.22 13.91
N ASP A 124 9.17 -10.91 12.78
CA ASP A 124 7.99 -10.84 11.91
C ASP A 124 6.72 -11.31 12.63
N ASN A 125 6.81 -12.37 13.43
CA ASN A 125 5.68 -12.87 14.21
C ASN A 125 5.26 -11.85 15.28
N ARG A 126 6.22 -11.24 15.99
CA ARG A 126 5.97 -10.17 16.96
C ARG A 126 5.28 -8.99 16.31
N GLU A 127 5.78 -8.52 15.16
CA GLU A 127 5.18 -7.42 14.41
C GLU A 127 3.76 -7.75 13.94
N ARG A 128 3.52 -8.97 13.45
CA ARG A 128 2.17 -9.43 13.09
C ARG A 128 1.22 -9.41 14.28
N ARG A 129 1.63 -9.93 15.44
CA ARG A 129 0.83 -9.91 16.67
C ARG A 129 0.51 -8.48 17.11
N LYS A 130 1.49 -7.58 17.06
CA LYS A 130 1.32 -6.16 17.34
C LYS A 130 0.28 -5.52 16.42
N VAL A 131 0.39 -5.74 15.10
CA VAL A 131 -0.56 -5.20 14.13
C VAL A 131 -1.98 -5.72 14.38
N LEU A 132 -2.13 -7.01 14.66
CA LEU A 132 -3.45 -7.61 14.94
C LEU A 132 -4.07 -7.03 16.22
N ALA A 133 -3.28 -6.90 17.30
CA ALA A 133 -3.73 -6.33 18.56
C ALA A 133 -4.15 -4.86 18.40
N LEU A 134 -3.30 -4.03 17.79
CA LEU A 134 -3.58 -2.61 17.59
C LEU A 134 -4.76 -2.39 16.63
N ASN A 135 -4.89 -3.20 15.57
CA ASN A 135 -6.06 -3.12 14.69
C ASN A 135 -7.36 -3.53 15.39
N LYS A 136 -7.31 -4.47 16.34
CA LYS A 136 -8.47 -4.83 17.16
C LYS A 136 -8.88 -3.68 18.08
N LEU A 137 -7.91 -3.00 18.71
CA LEU A 137 -8.16 -1.79 19.48
C LEU A 137 -8.70 -0.66 18.60
N GLY A 138 -8.17 -0.50 17.38
CA GLY A 138 -8.62 0.48 16.40
C GLY A 138 -10.07 0.26 15.95
N ASP A 139 -10.47 -1.00 15.77
CA ASP A 139 -11.84 -1.37 15.42
C ASP A 139 -12.82 -1.05 16.56
N ALA A 140 -12.45 -1.36 17.81
CA ALA A 140 -13.24 -1.00 18.98
C ALA A 140 -13.34 0.52 19.16
N ALA A 141 -12.23 1.25 19.01
CA ALA A 141 -12.19 2.70 19.09
C ALA A 141 -13.04 3.36 18.00
N LEU A 142 -13.03 2.84 16.77
CA LEU A 142 -13.84 3.33 15.66
C LEU A 142 -15.33 3.29 15.99
N GLY A 143 -15.82 2.20 16.61
CA GLY A 143 -17.22 2.11 17.05
C GLY A 143 -17.58 3.21 18.05
N VAL A 144 -16.76 3.38 19.10
CA VAL A 144 -16.96 4.39 20.14
C VAL A 144 -16.90 5.82 19.56
N ARG A 145 -15.95 6.07 18.66
CA ARG A 145 -15.77 7.35 17.97
C ARG A 145 -16.99 7.69 17.11
N ARG A 146 -17.47 6.75 16.31
CA ARG A 146 -18.67 6.95 15.47
C ARG A 146 -19.90 7.26 16.31
N ASP A 147 -20.09 6.58 17.44
CA ASP A 147 -21.20 6.85 18.34
C ASP A 147 -21.10 8.24 18.99
N PHE A 148 -19.89 8.67 19.35
CA PHE A 148 -19.64 10.02 19.83
C PHE A 148 -19.97 11.06 18.75
N VAL A 149 -19.50 10.88 17.52
CA VAL A 149 -19.74 11.80 16.40
C VAL A 149 -21.22 11.87 16.05
N LYS A 150 -21.94 10.75 16.05
CA LYS A 150 -23.41 10.72 15.87
C LYS A 150 -24.11 11.59 16.93
N LYS A 151 -23.71 11.47 18.20
CA LYS A 151 -24.26 12.30 19.30
C LYS A 151 -23.90 13.79 19.13
N LEU A 152 -22.69 14.09 18.67
CA LEU A 152 -22.25 15.45 18.39
C LEU A 152 -23.08 16.09 17.26
N LEU A 153 -23.31 15.34 16.18
CA LEU A 153 -24.06 15.77 15.00
C LEU A 153 -25.57 15.76 15.18
N ALA A 154 -26.10 15.12 16.24
CA ALA A 154 -27.51 15.21 16.60
C ALA A 154 -27.89 16.57 17.22
N ARG A 155 -26.91 17.42 17.55
CA ARG A 155 -27.15 18.76 18.14
C ARG A 155 -27.78 19.71 17.12
N LYS A 156 -28.49 20.72 17.63
CA LYS A 156 -29.14 21.78 16.81
C LYS A 156 -28.16 22.83 16.27
N THR A 157 -27.03 23.02 16.96
CA THR A 157 -26.01 24.01 16.62
C THR A 157 -24.64 23.37 16.64
N ALA A 158 -23.74 23.83 15.76
CA ALA A 158 -22.38 23.36 15.72
C ALA A 158 -21.62 23.74 17.01
N PRO A 159 -20.66 22.92 17.48
CA PRO A 159 -19.83 23.26 18.62
C PRO A 159 -18.96 24.48 18.34
N LYS A 160 -18.45 25.11 19.41
CA LYS A 160 -17.53 26.24 19.29
C LYS A 160 -16.27 25.81 18.53
N GLY A 161 -15.81 26.66 17.61
CA GLY A 161 -14.62 26.38 16.80
C GLY A 161 -14.88 25.49 15.57
N ALA A 162 -16.09 24.94 15.38
CA ALA A 162 -16.42 24.14 14.20
C ALA A 162 -16.20 24.89 12.89
N ALA A 163 -16.63 26.16 12.81
CA ALA A 163 -16.47 26.97 11.60
C ALA A 163 -14.99 27.20 11.22
N MET A 164 -14.14 27.47 12.22
CA MET A 164 -12.69 27.61 12.00
C MET A 164 -12.07 26.31 11.53
N PHE A 165 -12.45 25.18 12.14
CA PHE A 165 -11.95 23.86 11.76
C PHE A 165 -12.37 23.48 10.34
N ILE A 166 -13.64 23.70 9.99
CA ILE A 166 -14.15 23.48 8.63
C ILE A 166 -13.37 24.33 7.62
N ALA A 167 -13.15 25.62 7.92
CA ALA A 167 -12.41 26.52 7.05
C ALA A 167 -10.95 26.06 6.85
N ASP A 168 -10.26 25.67 7.93
CA ASP A 168 -8.89 25.13 7.84
C ASP A 168 -8.85 23.86 6.99
N CYS A 169 -9.80 22.95 7.20
CA CYS A 169 -9.87 21.69 6.48
C CYS A 169 -10.04 21.89 4.97
N LEU A 170 -11.03 22.69 4.58
CA LEU A 170 -11.36 22.93 3.17
C LEU A 170 -10.33 23.82 2.46
N ALA A 171 -9.67 24.72 3.18
CA ALA A 171 -8.61 25.56 2.62
C ALA A 171 -7.33 24.77 2.32
N ARG A 172 -7.03 23.74 3.13
CA ARG A 172 -5.83 22.91 2.97
C ARG A 172 -6.06 21.73 2.03
N ASP A 173 -7.26 21.14 2.05
CA ASP A 173 -7.60 19.94 1.27
C ASP A 173 -8.91 20.12 0.51
N SER A 174 -8.82 20.68 -0.70
CA SER A 174 -9.97 20.92 -1.57
C SER A 174 -10.66 19.64 -2.05
N TYR A 175 -9.96 18.50 -2.04
CA TYR A 175 -10.47 17.19 -2.45
C TYR A 175 -11.03 16.38 -1.27
N LEU A 176 -11.11 16.96 -0.07
CA LEU A 176 -11.57 16.28 1.14
C LEU A 176 -12.92 15.58 0.95
N LEU A 177 -13.90 16.32 0.44
CA LEU A 177 -15.28 15.84 0.30
C LEU A 177 -15.48 14.80 -0.82
N THR A 178 -14.54 14.72 -1.77
CA THR A 178 -14.58 13.76 -2.88
C THR A 178 -13.83 12.46 -2.59
N SER A 179 -13.33 12.29 -1.35
CA SER A 179 -12.62 11.08 -0.97
C SER A 179 -13.54 9.84 -0.94
N ASN A 180 -12.95 8.67 -1.16
CA ASN A 180 -13.69 7.41 -1.19
C ASN A 180 -14.51 7.23 0.09
N LYS A 181 -15.80 6.90 -0.06
CA LYS A 181 -16.79 6.70 1.02
C LYS A 181 -17.07 7.92 1.92
N ALA A 182 -16.57 9.12 1.60
CA ALA A 182 -16.81 10.31 2.42
C ALA A 182 -18.31 10.57 2.63
N LEU A 183 -19.05 10.64 1.53
CA LEU A 183 -20.48 10.96 1.53
C LEU A 183 -21.34 9.86 2.16
N ASP A 184 -20.98 8.59 1.96
CA ASP A 184 -21.63 7.45 2.61
C ASP A 184 -21.38 7.43 4.11
N THR A 185 -20.15 7.78 4.54
CA THR A 185 -19.80 7.88 5.96
C THR A 185 -20.52 9.05 6.62
N THR A 186 -20.62 10.21 5.94
CA THR A 186 -21.45 11.32 6.41
C THR A 186 -22.92 10.92 6.55
N ALA A 187 -23.47 10.18 5.58
CA ALA A 187 -24.85 9.69 5.65
C ALA A 187 -25.07 8.80 6.88
N GLU A 188 -24.17 7.85 7.12
CA GLU A 188 -24.22 6.97 8.30
C GLU A 188 -24.15 7.76 9.61
N LEU A 189 -23.26 8.76 9.69
CA LEU A 189 -23.08 9.61 10.87
C LEU A 189 -24.28 10.55 11.12
N LEU A 190 -24.99 10.94 10.07
CA LEU A 190 -26.23 11.72 10.17
C LEU A 190 -27.48 10.84 10.38
N GLY A 191 -27.36 9.53 10.22
CA GLY A 191 -28.47 8.58 10.32
C GLY A 191 -29.43 8.64 9.14
N VAL A 192 -28.91 8.90 7.92
CA VAL A 192 -29.71 8.91 6.68
C VAL A 192 -29.27 7.79 5.73
N ASP A 193 -30.18 7.39 4.84
CA ASP A 193 -30.05 6.13 4.07
C ASP A 193 -28.94 6.14 3.00
N SER A 194 -28.55 7.31 2.50
CA SER A 194 -27.52 7.41 1.46
C SER A 194 -26.88 8.79 1.41
N GLY A 195 -25.73 8.88 0.75
CA GLY A 195 -25.09 10.17 0.50
C GLY A 195 -26.00 11.17 -0.21
N GLN A 196 -26.80 10.72 -1.18
CA GLN A 196 -27.75 11.61 -1.88
C GLN A 196 -28.82 12.20 -0.94
N ALA A 197 -29.19 11.47 0.12
CA ALA A 197 -30.14 11.96 1.12
C ALA A 197 -29.57 13.13 1.95
N VAL A 198 -28.25 13.28 2.04
CA VAL A 198 -27.61 14.43 2.72
C VAL A 198 -27.91 15.74 1.99
N GLY A 199 -27.93 15.74 0.65
CA GLY A 199 -28.33 16.90 -0.14
C GLY A 199 -29.78 17.30 0.11
N LYS A 200 -30.66 16.29 0.22
CA LYS A 200 -32.08 16.51 0.55
C LYS A 200 -32.27 17.10 1.94
N LEU A 201 -31.49 16.66 2.94
CA LEU A 201 -31.53 17.24 4.29
C LEU A 201 -31.30 18.74 4.29
N VAL A 202 -30.40 19.24 3.42
CA VAL A 202 -30.13 20.68 3.29
C VAL A 202 -31.26 21.38 2.56
N ALA A 203 -31.77 20.79 1.47
CA ALA A 203 -32.87 21.36 0.68
C ALA A 203 -34.17 21.51 1.49
N ASP A 204 -34.43 20.59 2.42
CA ASP A 204 -35.63 20.58 3.26
C ASP A 204 -35.51 21.49 4.51
N LEU A 205 -34.39 22.22 4.68
CA LEU A 205 -34.23 23.12 5.83
C LEU A 205 -35.20 24.31 5.76
N PRO A 206 -35.82 24.69 6.89
CA PRO A 206 -36.62 25.91 6.97
C PRO A 206 -35.75 27.16 6.84
N ALA A 207 -36.35 28.32 6.58
CA ALA A 207 -35.63 29.59 6.43
C ALA A 207 -34.81 30.00 7.68
N ASN A 208 -35.14 29.48 8.86
CA ASN A 208 -34.38 29.67 10.10
C ASN A 208 -33.42 28.49 10.42
N GLY A 209 -33.13 27.64 9.44
CA GLY A 209 -32.35 26.41 9.57
C GLY A 209 -30.82 26.59 9.57
N ASP A 210 -30.31 27.82 9.63
CA ASP A 210 -28.87 28.12 9.50
C ASP A 210 -28.00 27.33 10.50
N GLY A 211 -28.43 27.25 11.77
CA GLY A 211 -27.71 26.48 12.79
C GLY A 211 -27.59 24.99 12.43
N ARG A 212 -28.63 24.40 11.82
CA ARG A 212 -28.60 23.00 11.36
C ARG A 212 -27.77 22.85 10.09
N ALA A 213 -27.81 23.83 9.18
CA ALA A 213 -26.95 23.84 7.99
C ALA A 213 -25.46 23.81 8.37
N GLN A 214 -25.05 24.56 9.40
CA GLN A 214 -23.68 24.53 9.93
C GLN A 214 -23.31 23.15 10.51
N VAL A 215 -24.24 22.46 11.17
CA VAL A 215 -24.01 21.08 11.66
C VAL A 215 -23.86 20.10 10.50
N ILE A 216 -24.65 20.23 9.44
CA ILE A 216 -24.53 19.38 8.24
C ILE A 216 -23.19 19.65 7.54
N MET A 217 -22.75 20.91 7.47
CA MET A 217 -21.44 21.28 6.93
C MET A 217 -20.30 20.63 7.73
N LEU A 218 -20.40 20.66 9.06
CA LEU A 218 -19.47 19.93 9.92
C LEU A 218 -19.51 18.42 9.65
N ALA A 219 -20.70 17.83 9.52
CA ALA A 219 -20.86 16.40 9.24
C ALA A 219 -20.20 15.95 7.93
N LEU A 220 -20.21 16.80 6.90
CA LEU A 220 -19.54 16.53 5.63
C LEU A 220 -18.02 16.43 5.83
N VAL A 221 -17.43 17.38 6.57
CA VAL A 221 -15.99 17.39 6.88
C VAL A 221 -15.62 16.20 7.79
N LEU A 222 -16.37 15.98 8.87
CA LEU A 222 -16.09 14.88 9.81
C LEU A 222 -16.29 13.51 9.15
N GLY A 223 -17.29 13.33 8.28
CA GLY A 223 -17.49 12.08 7.57
C GLY A 223 -16.36 11.76 6.58
N ALA A 224 -15.83 12.78 5.89
CA ALA A 224 -14.66 12.63 5.04
C ALA A 224 -13.38 12.29 5.83
N LEU A 225 -13.20 12.87 7.02
CA LEU A 225 -12.06 12.56 7.89
C LEU A 225 -12.21 11.19 8.56
N GLU A 226 -13.43 10.81 8.92
CA GLU A 226 -13.76 9.48 9.48
C GLU A 226 -13.51 8.37 8.45
N SER A 227 -13.87 8.58 7.17
CA SER A 227 -13.59 7.59 6.11
C SER A 227 -12.09 7.37 5.88
N ARG A 228 -11.26 8.37 6.20
CA ARG A 228 -9.79 8.32 6.17
C ARG A 228 -9.17 7.78 7.46
N THR A 229 -9.98 7.46 8.48
CA THR A 229 -9.51 6.98 9.78
C THR A 229 -9.98 5.55 10.07
N PRO A 230 -9.58 4.56 9.24
CA PRO A 230 -9.88 3.15 9.48
C PRO A 230 -9.13 2.62 10.71
N LYS A 231 -9.43 1.36 11.10
CA LYS A 231 -8.83 0.70 12.27
C LYS A 231 -7.29 0.63 12.25
N ASP A 232 -6.67 0.70 11.07
CA ASP A 232 -5.23 0.66 10.86
C ASP A 232 -4.60 2.05 10.63
N ALA A 233 -5.36 3.14 10.85
CA ALA A 233 -4.90 4.53 10.68
C ALA A 233 -3.64 4.87 11.51
N TRP A 234 -3.42 4.18 12.63
CA TRP A 234 -2.22 4.32 13.46
C TRP A 234 -0.92 3.99 12.72
N ARG A 235 -0.98 3.15 11.66
CA ARG A 235 0.17 2.78 10.83
C ARG A 235 0.59 3.90 9.88
N ASN A 236 -0.38 4.68 9.42
CA ASN A 236 -0.22 5.72 8.40
C ASN A 236 -0.43 7.12 9.01
N SER A 237 0.02 7.33 10.25
CA SER A 237 -0.09 8.63 10.96
C SER A 237 0.78 9.74 10.37
N VAL A 238 1.50 9.45 9.28
CA VAL A 238 2.32 10.41 8.56
C VAL A 238 1.45 11.07 7.48
N SER A 239 1.29 12.39 7.59
CA SER A 239 0.88 13.22 6.46
C SER A 239 1.88 12.94 5.32
N GLY A 240 1.44 12.23 4.28
CA GLY A 240 2.28 11.98 3.10
C GLY A 240 2.73 13.31 2.47
N TRP A 241 3.47 13.23 1.36
CA TRP A 241 3.93 14.40 0.58
C TRP A 241 2.81 15.30 0.01
N GLY A 242 1.54 15.09 0.38
CA GLY A 242 0.40 15.90 -0.01
C GLY A 242 -0.13 16.77 1.12
N HIS A 243 -0.73 17.91 0.77
CA HIS A 243 -1.39 18.85 1.69
C HIS A 243 -2.72 18.33 2.23
N HIS A 244 -2.80 17.06 2.61
CA HIS A 244 -4.06 16.43 3.01
C HIS A 244 -4.26 16.55 4.52
N VAL A 245 -5.49 16.89 4.90
CA VAL A 245 -5.92 16.80 6.30
C VAL A 245 -6.17 15.34 6.62
N GLY A 246 -5.56 14.85 7.70
CA GLY A 246 -5.53 13.44 8.05
C GLY A 246 -6.23 13.11 9.37
N SER A 247 -6.11 11.84 9.76
CA SER A 247 -6.68 11.32 11.02
C SER A 247 -6.14 12.05 12.27
N GLY A 248 -4.91 12.58 12.21
CA GLY A 248 -4.31 13.31 13.32
C GLY A 248 -4.99 14.64 13.63
N GLU A 249 -5.29 15.46 12.62
CA GLU A 249 -6.08 16.69 12.77
C GLU A 249 -7.49 16.39 13.28
N TYR A 250 -8.10 15.35 12.72
CA TYR A 250 -9.45 14.91 13.08
C TYR A 250 -9.58 14.50 14.54
N LEU A 251 -8.70 13.61 15.02
CA LEU A 251 -8.74 13.11 16.39
C LEU A 251 -8.38 14.21 17.41
N ARG A 252 -7.47 15.12 17.06
CA ARG A 252 -7.21 16.31 17.91
C ARG A 252 -8.44 17.19 18.05
N TRP A 253 -9.12 17.47 16.94
CA TRP A 253 -10.35 18.26 16.99
C TRP A 253 -11.46 17.57 17.80
N LEU A 254 -11.60 16.25 17.69
CA LEU A 254 -12.53 15.51 18.54
C LEU A 254 -12.16 15.62 20.03
N ALA A 255 -10.88 15.48 20.37
CA ALA A 255 -10.41 15.60 21.76
C ALA A 255 -10.69 16.99 22.34
N GLU A 256 -10.53 18.06 21.55
CA GLU A 256 -10.92 19.43 21.94
C GLU A 256 -12.43 19.59 22.18
N ASN A 257 -13.26 18.66 21.67
CA ASN A 257 -14.70 18.61 21.83
C ASN A 257 -15.14 17.56 22.88
N ASP A 258 -14.26 17.22 23.82
CA ASP A 258 -14.49 16.29 24.93
C ASP A 258 -14.59 14.80 24.53
N TYR A 259 -14.04 14.40 23.38
CA TYR A 259 -13.88 12.99 23.04
C TYR A 259 -12.66 12.38 23.76
N PRO A 260 -12.81 11.35 24.60
CA PRO A 260 -11.69 10.65 25.20
C PRO A 260 -11.01 9.76 24.16
N LEU A 261 -9.78 10.11 23.76
CA LEU A 261 -9.00 9.31 22.82
C LEU A 261 -8.69 7.93 23.39
N ALA A 262 -8.90 6.89 22.59
CA ALA A 262 -8.44 5.55 22.93
C ALA A 262 -6.91 5.45 22.78
N PRO A 263 -6.24 4.50 23.47
CA PRO A 263 -4.78 4.36 23.39
C PRO A 263 -4.23 4.24 21.96
N VAL A 264 -4.96 3.57 21.06
CA VAL A 264 -4.57 3.44 19.64
C VAL A 264 -4.71 4.77 18.85
N GLU A 265 -5.63 5.63 19.27
CA GLU A 265 -5.85 6.95 18.67
C GLU A 265 -4.80 7.96 19.16
N GLU A 266 -4.28 7.78 20.38
CA GLU A 266 -3.14 8.54 20.91
C GLU A 266 -1.85 8.30 20.11
N ILE A 267 -1.73 7.15 19.42
CA ILE A 267 -0.64 6.90 18.46
C ILE A 267 -0.79 7.82 17.24
N VAL A 268 -2.02 7.96 16.73
CA VAL A 268 -2.31 8.77 15.54
C VAL A 268 -2.02 10.26 15.80
N THR A 269 -2.31 10.74 17.01
CA THR A 269 -2.01 12.12 17.42
C THR A 269 -0.56 12.31 17.88
N LYS A 270 0.26 11.25 17.87
CA LYS A 270 1.66 11.22 18.33
C LYS A 270 1.83 11.55 19.81
N ALA A 271 0.78 11.36 20.62
CA ALA A 271 0.87 11.47 22.06
C ALA A 271 1.58 10.25 22.68
N ARG A 272 1.50 9.09 22.03
CA ARG A 272 2.14 7.84 22.44
C ARG A 272 2.76 7.10 21.27
N ASP A 273 3.73 6.24 21.57
CA ASP A 273 4.32 5.34 20.59
C ASP A 273 3.55 4.00 20.49
N ALA A 274 3.57 3.38 19.31
CA ALA A 274 2.87 2.12 19.06
C ALA A 274 3.37 0.97 19.93
N GLU A 275 4.67 0.95 20.25
CA GLU A 275 5.28 -0.06 21.11
C GLU A 275 4.78 0.08 22.55
N GLN A 276 4.71 1.31 23.06
CA GLN A 276 4.20 1.58 24.41
C GLN A 276 2.74 1.15 24.58
N VAL A 277 1.91 1.36 23.56
CA VAL A 277 0.50 0.95 23.59
C VAL A 277 0.37 -0.57 23.49
N TYR A 278 1.21 -1.22 22.68
CA TYR A 278 1.24 -2.67 22.57
C TYR A 278 1.69 -3.35 23.88
N GLU A 279 2.76 -2.87 24.51
CA GLU A 279 3.23 -3.38 25.80
C GLU A 279 2.17 -3.18 26.90
N GLN A 280 1.45 -2.05 26.90
CA GLN A 280 0.32 -1.85 27.81
C GLN A 280 -0.80 -2.87 27.54
N HIS A 281 -1.15 -3.12 26.28
CA HIS A 281 -2.17 -4.09 25.92
C HIS A 281 -1.82 -5.50 26.40
N LEU A 282 -0.55 -5.90 26.29
CA LEU A 282 -0.07 -7.19 26.82
C LEU A 282 -0.18 -7.23 28.36
N ALA A 283 0.19 -6.15 29.04
CA ALA A 283 0.11 -6.07 30.51
C ALA A 283 -1.33 -6.14 31.02
N ASP A 284 -2.28 -5.56 30.30
CA ASP A 284 -3.70 -5.59 30.66
C ASP A 284 -4.33 -6.97 30.36
N ALA A 285 -3.94 -7.63 29.26
CA ALA A 285 -4.39 -8.98 28.91
C ALA A 285 -3.92 -10.07 29.88
N VAL A 286 -2.84 -9.84 30.65
CA VAL A 286 -2.35 -10.76 31.70
C VAL A 286 -3.10 -10.58 33.02
N LYS A 287 -3.82 -9.47 33.20
CA LYS A 287 -4.59 -9.17 34.42
C LYS A 287 -6.05 -9.64 34.35
N GLU A 288 -6.58 -9.88 33.15
CA GLU A 288 -7.89 -10.50 32.91
C GLU A 288 -7.83 -12.04 33.00
#